data_AF-A0A1Q3BPS3-F1
#
_entry.id   AF-A0A1Q3BPS3-F1
#
_cell.length_a   1.000
_cell.length_b   1.000
_cell.length_c   1.000
_cell.angle_alpha   90.00
_cell.angle_beta   90.00
_cell.angle_gamma   90.00
#
_symmetry.space_group_name_H-M   'P 1'
#
loop_
_entity.id
_entity.type
_entity.pdbx_description
1 polymer ?
#
loop_
_entity_poly.entity_id
_entity_poly.type
_entity_poly.pdbx_seq_one_letter_code
_entity_poly.pdbx_strand_id
1 'polypeptide(L)'
;MALCTNKLSVDHRLLHHLIVHQLLPTGGVYAKLSWMQAFLMWCIISKVEFCYPLLMLHTMVRAFTQKKSVLPFGSILTKIFRHHEVRLEGEIGMKLKKEDTYNKSTLNRMGWKKQGGIWTYCPKSDQGQRVEREE
;
A
#
# COMPACT_ATOMS: atom_id res chain seq x y z
N MET A 1 -12.50 18.80 7.13
CA MET A 1 -11.20 18.67 7.84
C MET A 1 -10.46 17.48 7.21
N ALA A 2 -9.26 17.66 6.65
CA ALA A 2 -8.53 16.55 6.02
C ALA A 2 -7.61 15.88 7.05
N LEU A 3 -7.73 14.56 7.22
CA LEU A 3 -6.87 13.81 8.12
C LEU A 3 -5.53 13.57 7.43
N CYS A 4 -4.46 14.09 8.03
CA CYS A 4 -3.10 13.88 7.52
C CYS A 4 -2.57 12.53 8.01
N THR A 5 -1.89 11.79 7.12
CA THR A 5 -1.39 10.43 7.42
C THR A 5 -0.34 10.39 8.52
N ASN A 6 0.33 11.51 8.80
CA ASN A 6 1.31 11.66 9.87
C ASN A 6 0.70 11.56 11.29
N LYS A 7 -0.62 11.68 11.44
CA LYS A 7 -1.33 11.53 12.72
C LYS A 7 -1.78 10.09 13.00
N LEU A 8 -1.64 9.18 12.04
CA LEU A 8 -2.03 7.77 12.16
C LEU A 8 -0.94 6.96 12.88
N SER A 9 -1.34 5.90 13.61
CA SER A 9 -0.39 4.91 14.13
C SER A 9 0.36 4.21 12.98
N VAL A 10 1.45 3.52 13.27
CA VAL A 10 2.23 2.86 12.21
C VAL A 10 1.45 1.79 11.48
N ASP A 11 0.68 0.97 12.17
CA ASP A 11 -0.16 -0.05 11.53
C ASP A 11 -1.19 0.58 10.59
N HIS A 12 -1.80 1.69 11.01
CA HIS A 12 -2.74 2.44 10.18
C HIS A 12 -2.04 3.10 8.97
N ARG A 13 -0.79 3.57 9.12
CA ARG A 13 -0.02 4.10 7.98
C ARG A 13 0.36 3.02 6.98
N LEU A 14 0.74 1.83 7.46
CA LEU A 14 1.01 0.68 6.60
C LEU A 14 -0.27 0.24 5.86
N LEU A 15 -1.39 0.18 6.57
CA LEU A 15 -2.69 -0.12 5.98
C LEU A 15 -3.10 0.91 4.92
N HIS A 16 -2.93 2.20 5.23
CA HIS A 16 -3.18 3.28 4.27
C HIS A 16 -2.30 3.13 3.02
N HIS A 17 -1.01 2.83 3.20
CA HIS A 17 -0.10 2.61 2.08
C HIS A 17 -0.51 1.39 1.24
N LEU A 18 -0.94 0.30 1.87
CA LEU A 18 -1.46 -0.87 1.17
C LEU A 18 -2.71 -0.50 0.35
N ILE A 19 -3.64 0.24 0.94
CA ILE A 19 -4.86 0.67 0.25
C ILE A 19 -4.52 1.53 -0.95
N VAL A 20 -3.68 2.54 -0.77
CA VAL A 20 -3.33 3.50 -1.82
C VAL A 20 -2.59 2.87 -2.99
N HIS A 21 -1.75 1.86 -2.74
CA HIS A 21 -0.95 1.24 -3.79
C HIS A 21 -1.59 0.01 -4.41
N GLN A 22 -2.46 -0.70 -3.69
CA GLN A 22 -3.01 -1.97 -4.16
C GLN A 22 -4.54 -1.96 -4.27
N LEU A 23 -5.27 -1.45 -3.27
CA LEU A 23 -6.74 -1.55 -3.22
C LEU A 23 -7.48 -0.38 -3.88
N LEU A 24 -6.87 0.79 -3.91
CA LEU A 24 -7.40 1.98 -4.56
C LEU A 24 -6.25 2.83 -5.12
N PRO A 25 -5.62 2.38 -6.22
CA PRO A 25 -4.52 3.09 -6.87
C PRO A 25 -4.97 4.50 -7.26
N THR A 26 -4.44 5.50 -6.56
CA THR A 26 -4.68 6.92 -6.88
C THR A 26 -3.38 7.58 -7.28
N GLY A 27 -3.30 8.13 -8.49
CA GLY A 27 -2.19 9.00 -8.90
C GLY A 27 -2.31 10.35 -8.22
N GLY A 28 -1.48 10.61 -7.20
CA GLY A 28 -1.50 11.87 -6.46
C GLY A 28 -0.67 11.84 -5.17
N VAL A 29 -0.71 12.94 -4.42
CA VAL A 29 0.05 13.10 -3.16
C VAL A 29 -0.59 12.29 -2.03
N TYR A 30 0.18 11.35 -1.47
CA TYR A 30 -0.27 10.40 -0.44
C TYR A 30 -0.33 10.94 0.99
N ALA A 31 -0.09 12.25 1.18
CA ALA A 31 -0.06 12.86 2.51
C ALA A 31 -1.46 13.07 3.13
N LYS A 32 -2.51 13.06 2.31
CA LYS A 32 -3.90 13.29 2.73
C LYS A 32 -4.71 12.01 2.57
N LEU A 33 -5.51 11.69 3.60
CA LEU A 33 -6.47 10.59 3.57
C LEU A 33 -7.76 11.03 2.86
N SER A 34 -8.15 10.32 1.80
CA SER A 34 -9.48 10.54 1.19
C SER A 34 -10.57 9.83 1.99
N TRP A 35 -11.82 10.30 1.87
CA TRP A 35 -12.98 9.62 2.50
C TRP A 35 -13.08 8.15 2.10
N MET A 36 -12.83 7.83 0.83
CA MET A 36 -12.85 6.46 0.34
C MET A 36 -11.73 5.60 0.96
N GLN A 37 -10.55 6.16 1.13
CA GLN A 37 -9.43 5.47 1.78
C GLN A 37 -9.73 5.25 3.27
N ALA A 38 -10.28 6.25 3.95
CA ALA A 38 -10.70 6.14 5.35
C ALA A 38 -11.78 5.05 5.53
N PHE A 39 -12.77 5.02 4.63
CA PHE A 39 -13.81 4.00 4.61
C PHE A 39 -13.22 2.60 4.44
N LEU A 40 -12.33 2.39 3.47
CA LEU A 40 -11.67 1.09 3.25
C LEU A 40 -10.81 0.67 4.44
N MET A 41 -10.07 1.61 5.05
CA MET A 41 -9.32 1.34 6.28
C MET A 41 -10.26 0.86 7.38
N TRP A 42 -11.37 1.57 7.59
CA TRP A 42 -12.38 1.22 8.59
C TRP A 42 -13.01 -0.14 8.31
N CYS A 43 -13.35 -0.47 7.06
CA CYS A 43 -13.87 -1.79 6.69
C CYS A 43 -12.88 -2.91 7.04
N ILE A 44 -11.59 -2.75 6.72
CA ILE A 44 -10.57 -3.76 7.00
C ILE A 44 -10.35 -3.94 8.51
N ILE A 45 -10.25 -2.84 9.26
CA ILE A 45 -10.04 -2.87 10.72
C ILE A 45 -11.26 -3.49 11.42
N SER A 46 -12.46 -3.11 10.99
CA SER A 46 -13.71 -3.58 11.56
C SER A 46 -14.16 -4.94 11.01
N LYS A 47 -13.40 -5.54 10.09
CA LYS A 47 -13.71 -6.78 9.37
C LYS A 47 -15.10 -6.75 8.71
N VAL A 48 -15.50 -5.58 8.22
CA VAL A 48 -16.75 -5.41 7.46
C VAL A 48 -16.50 -5.85 6.03
N GLU A 49 -17.30 -6.80 5.56
CA GLU A 49 -17.24 -7.26 4.18
C GLU A 49 -17.67 -6.15 3.21
N PHE A 50 -16.97 -6.05 2.09
CA PHE A 50 -17.31 -5.10 1.03
C PHE A 50 -17.01 -5.72 -0.34
N CYS A 51 -17.76 -5.30 -1.36
CA CYS A 51 -17.59 -5.80 -2.71
C CYS A 51 -16.37 -5.16 -3.40
N TYR A 52 -15.20 -5.76 -3.19
CA TYR A 52 -13.95 -5.29 -3.81
C TYR A 52 -13.96 -5.32 -5.36
N PRO A 53 -14.52 -6.34 -6.04
CA PRO A 53 -14.61 -6.33 -7.50
C PRO A 53 -15.39 -5.14 -8.06
N LEU A 54 -16.47 -4.73 -7.40
CA LEU A 54 -17.25 -3.57 -7.81
C LEU A 54 -16.44 -2.27 -7.66
N LEU A 55 -15.66 -2.15 -6.58
CA LEU A 55 -14.74 -1.03 -6.38
C LEU A 55 -13.67 -0.95 -7.47
N MET A 56 -13.09 -2.10 -7.83
CA MET A 56 -12.11 -2.20 -8.92
C MET A 56 -12.73 -1.73 -10.23
N LEU A 57 -13.90 -2.26 -10.60
CA LEU A 57 -14.61 -1.92 -11.82
C LEU A 57 -14.90 -0.40 -11.90
N HIS A 58 -15.48 0.17 -10.84
CA HIS A 58 -15.78 1.60 -10.79
C HIS A 58 -14.51 2.47 -10.97
N THR A 59 -13.39 2.05 -10.37
CA THR A 59 -12.13 2.76 -10.48
C THR A 59 -11.51 2.65 -11.88
N MET A 60 -11.61 1.47 -12.51
CA MET A 60 -11.16 1.24 -13.89
C MET A 60 -12.00 2.04 -14.89
N VAL A 61 -13.33 2.03 -14.77
CA VAL A 61 -14.23 2.85 -15.58
C VAL A 61 -13.87 4.33 -15.45
N ARG A 62 -13.66 4.82 -14.23
CA ARG A 62 -13.23 6.21 -14.00
C ARG A 62 -11.88 6.53 -14.66
N ALA A 63 -10.91 5.62 -14.57
CA ALA A 63 -9.59 5.81 -15.19
C ALA A 63 -9.69 5.88 -16.72
N PHE A 64 -10.55 5.03 -17.31
CA PHE A 64 -10.86 5.03 -18.73
C PHE A 64 -11.52 6.34 -19.17
N THR A 65 -12.57 6.80 -18.45
CA THR A 65 -13.24 8.08 -18.75
C THR A 65 -12.28 9.28 -18.63
N GLN A 66 -11.34 9.24 -17.68
CA GLN A 66 -10.32 10.27 -17.50
C GLN A 66 -9.17 10.19 -18.52
N LYS A 67 -9.23 9.29 -19.50
CA LYS A 67 -8.19 9.04 -20.51
C LYS A 67 -6.79 8.85 -19.90
N LYS A 68 -6.71 8.20 -18.75
CA LYS A 68 -5.42 7.85 -18.16
C LYS A 68 -4.77 6.77 -19.01
N SER A 69 -3.47 6.90 -19.25
CA SER A 69 -2.70 5.95 -20.08
C SER A 69 -2.52 4.58 -19.43
N VAL A 70 -2.75 4.45 -18.12
CA VAL A 70 -2.49 3.23 -17.37
C VAL A 70 -3.78 2.75 -16.69
N LEU A 71 -4.14 1.50 -16.96
CA LEU A 71 -5.24 0.81 -16.29
C LEU A 71 -4.80 0.47 -14.84
N PRO A 72 -5.57 0.88 -13.81
CA PRO A 72 -5.23 0.55 -12.43
C PRO A 72 -5.36 -0.96 -12.17
N PHE A 73 -4.73 -1.43 -11.08
CA PHE A 73 -4.78 -2.82 -10.56
C PHE A 73 -4.04 -3.90 -11.36
N GLY A 74 -3.10 -3.55 -12.24
CA GLY A 74 -2.36 -4.54 -13.04
C GLY A 74 -1.75 -5.69 -12.21
N SER A 75 -1.17 -5.41 -11.04
CA SER A 75 -0.58 -6.42 -10.15
C SER A 75 -1.58 -7.49 -9.67
N ILE A 76 -2.79 -7.06 -9.26
CA ILE A 76 -3.83 -7.94 -8.74
C ILE A 76 -4.54 -8.66 -9.89
N LEU A 77 -4.85 -7.96 -10.98
CA LEU A 77 -5.49 -8.55 -12.15
C LEU A 77 -4.64 -9.68 -12.74
N THR A 78 -3.33 -9.49 -12.86
CA THR A 78 -2.43 -10.55 -13.33
C THR A 78 -2.45 -11.77 -12.41
N LYS A 79 -2.57 -11.60 -11.09
CA LYS A 79 -2.71 -12.73 -10.16
C LYS A 79 -4.05 -13.46 -10.35
N ILE A 80 -5.14 -12.72 -10.52
CA ILE A 80 -6.47 -13.28 -10.78
C ILE A 80 -6.48 -14.07 -12.10
N PHE A 81 -5.92 -13.50 -13.16
CA PHE A 81 -5.81 -14.14 -14.47
C PHE A 81 -5.02 -15.45 -14.40
N ARG A 82 -3.89 -15.46 -13.68
CA ARG A 82 -3.12 -16.71 -13.45
C ARG A 82 -3.92 -17.74 -12.67
N HIS A 83 -4.68 -17.33 -11.65
CA HIS A 83 -5.50 -18.24 -10.86
C HIS A 83 -6.61 -18.90 -11.70
N HIS A 84 -7.14 -18.17 -12.69
CA HIS A 84 -8.13 -18.68 -13.65
C HIS A 84 -7.52 -19.21 -14.95
N GLU A 85 -6.21 -19.49 -14.98
CA GLU A 85 -5.51 -20.08 -16.13
C GLU A 85 -5.67 -19.28 -17.44
N VAL A 86 -5.92 -17.98 -17.34
CA VAL A 86 -5.97 -17.09 -18.50
C VAL A 86 -4.57 -17.02 -19.10
N ARG A 87 -4.45 -17.30 -20.40
CA ARG A 87 -3.19 -17.25 -21.13
C ARG A 87 -2.67 -15.80 -21.17
N LEU A 88 -1.51 -15.58 -20.56
CA LEU A 88 -0.79 -14.28 -20.55
C LEU A 88 0.32 -14.25 -21.63
N GLU A 89 0.11 -14.95 -22.74
CA GLU A 89 1.09 -15.02 -23.83
C GLU A 89 1.28 -13.63 -24.45
N GLY A 90 2.54 -13.20 -24.60
CA GLY A 90 2.88 -11.86 -25.09
C GLY A 90 3.07 -10.79 -24.01
N GLU A 91 2.72 -11.07 -22.75
CA GLU A 91 2.96 -10.13 -21.65
C GLU A 91 4.42 -10.18 -21.15
N ILE A 92 5.08 -9.02 -21.08
CA ILE A 92 6.43 -8.91 -20.53
C ILE A 92 6.32 -8.81 -19.01
N GLY A 93 6.71 -9.88 -18.31
CA GLY A 93 6.75 -9.89 -16.86
C GLY A 93 7.74 -8.85 -16.31
N MET A 94 7.22 -7.84 -15.61
CA MET A 94 8.05 -6.88 -14.89
C MET A 94 8.56 -7.54 -13.60
N LYS A 95 9.87 -7.75 -13.49
CA LYS A 95 10.48 -8.17 -12.22
C LYS A 95 10.37 -7.03 -11.20
N LEU A 96 10.05 -7.37 -9.96
CA LEU A 96 10.09 -6.43 -8.84
C LEU A 96 11.47 -5.81 -8.75
N LYS A 97 11.50 -4.48 -8.69
CA LYS A 97 12.72 -3.71 -8.49
C LYS A 97 12.91 -3.42 -7.01
N LYS A 98 14.14 -3.02 -6.63
CA LYS A 98 14.43 -2.60 -5.25
C LYS A 98 13.54 -1.44 -4.79
N GLU A 99 13.16 -0.55 -5.71
CA GLU A 99 12.24 0.58 -5.47
C GLU A 99 10.79 0.16 -5.18
N ASP A 100 10.38 -1.03 -5.60
CA ASP A 100 9.07 -1.61 -5.29
C ASP A 100 9.04 -2.27 -3.90
N THR A 101 10.20 -2.38 -3.25
CA THR A 101 10.35 -3.00 -1.93
C THR A 101 10.70 -1.97 -0.86
N TYR A 102 10.18 -2.16 0.35
CA TYR A 102 10.62 -1.34 1.47
C TYR A 102 12.06 -1.68 1.85
N ASN A 103 12.97 -0.77 1.55
CA ASN A 103 14.34 -0.87 2.00
C ASN A 103 14.46 -0.57 3.52
N LYS A 104 15.62 -0.90 4.10
CA LYS A 104 15.90 -0.70 5.53
C LYS A 104 15.74 0.77 5.97
N SER A 105 16.12 1.73 5.13
CA SER A 105 16.02 3.15 5.50
C SER A 105 14.57 3.66 5.54
N THR A 106 13.71 3.20 4.63
CA THR A 106 12.28 3.50 4.63
C THR A 106 11.60 2.87 5.85
N LEU A 107 11.91 1.61 6.16
CA LEU A 107 11.42 0.94 7.37
C LEU A 107 11.84 1.68 8.65
N ASN A 108 13.11 2.08 8.76
CA ASN A 108 13.61 2.88 9.88
C ASN A 108 12.87 4.22 10.02
N ARG A 109 12.58 4.91 8.90
CA ARG A 109 11.79 6.15 8.91
C ARG A 109 10.35 5.95 9.37
N MET A 110 9.79 4.77 9.13
CA MET A 110 8.47 4.35 9.62
C MET A 110 8.50 3.86 11.07
N GLY A 111 9.68 3.80 11.71
CA GLY A 111 9.85 3.38 13.10
C GLY A 111 10.09 1.88 13.28
N TRP A 112 10.36 1.14 12.20
CA TRP A 112 10.73 -0.27 12.27
C TRP A 112 12.24 -0.42 12.35
N LYS A 113 12.74 -1.21 13.31
CA LYS A 113 14.15 -1.59 13.42
C LYS A 113 14.30 -3.10 13.29
N LYS A 114 15.40 -3.54 12.70
CA LYS A 114 15.73 -4.98 12.62
C LYS A 114 16.58 -5.35 13.83
N GLN A 115 16.07 -6.21 14.71
CA GLN A 115 16.79 -6.76 15.88
C GLN A 115 16.81 -8.28 15.76
N GLY A 116 18.00 -8.91 15.81
CA GLY A 116 18.12 -10.37 15.73
C GLY A 116 17.51 -11.01 14.48
N GLY A 117 17.48 -10.30 13.34
CA GLY A 117 16.84 -10.78 12.12
C GLY A 117 15.35 -10.41 11.97
N ILE A 118 14.68 -10.01 13.04
CA ILE A 118 13.24 -9.73 13.10
C ILE A 118 12.99 -8.21 13.07
N TRP A 119 11.97 -7.78 12.31
CA TRP A 119 11.54 -6.38 12.31
C TRP A 119 10.63 -6.09 13.50
N THR A 120 11.08 -5.19 14.38
CA THR A 120 10.36 -4.77 15.59
C THR A 120 10.04 -3.28 15.49
N TYR A 121 8.81 -2.91 15.87
CA TYR A 121 8.39 -1.50 15.88
C TYR A 121 8.92 -0.77 17.12
N CYS A 122 9.62 0.35 16.93
CA CYS A 122 10.17 1.22 17.97
C CYS A 122 9.65 2.65 17.79
N PRO A 123 8.71 3.12 18.63
CA PRO A 123 8.16 4.47 18.55
C PRO A 123 9.24 5.55 18.70
N LYS A 124 9.04 6.71 18.05
CA LYS A 124 10.02 7.81 18.11
C LYS A 124 10.19 8.44 19.50
N SER A 125 9.25 8.24 20.43
CA SER A 125 9.36 8.69 21.82
C SER A 125 10.52 8.03 22.57
N ASP A 126 10.96 6.84 22.15
CA ASP A 126 12.04 6.09 22.79
C ASP A 126 13.42 6.34 22.15
N GLN A 127 13.54 7.31 21.23
CA GLN A 127 14.84 7.67 20.62
C GLN A 127 15.74 8.53 21.53
N GLY A 128 15.51 8.49 22.84
CA GLY A 128 16.40 9.05 23.87
C GLY A 128 17.67 8.22 24.13
N GLN A 129 17.76 6.98 23.65
CA GLN A 129 18.98 6.18 23.76
C GLN A 129 19.45 5.67 22.41
N ARG A 130 20.59 6.25 22.01
CA ARG A 130 21.42 5.90 20.87
C ARG A 130 21.98 4.49 21.11
N VAL A 131 21.25 3.44 20.73
CA VAL A 131 21.76 2.07 20.73
C VAL A 131 22.81 1.93 19.63
N GLU A 132 23.99 1.45 20.02
CA GLU A 132 25.21 1.28 19.23
C GLU A 132 24.97 0.48 17.94
N ARG A 133 25.73 0.84 16.90
CA ARG A 133 25.79 0.09 15.65
C ARG A 133 26.64 -1.15 15.89
N GLU A 134 26.11 -2.33 15.64
CA GLU A 134 26.93 -3.50 15.29
C GLU A 134 27.12 -3.52 13.76
N GLU A 135 28.37 -3.80 13.36
CA GLU A 135 28.86 -3.96 11.98
C GLU A 135 28.15 -5.08 11.21
#